data_AF-K9V2T1-F1
#
_entry.id   AF-K9V2T1-F1
#
_cell.length_a   1.000
_cell.length_b   1.000
_cell.length_c   1.000
_cell.angle_alpha   90.00
_cell.angle_beta   90.00
_cell.angle_gamma   90.00
#
_symmetry.space_group_name_H-M   'P 1'
#
loop_
_entity.id
_entity.type
_entity.pdbx_description
1 polymer ?
#
loop_
_entity_poly.entity_id
_entity_poly.type
_entity_poly.pdbx_seq_one_letter_code
_entity_poly.pdbx_strand_id
1 'polypeptide(L)'
;MKSKGTATIICFFLGGLGVHKFYLGQTGAGIVYLLLSWTFVPSIIAFVEFFILLLMSDEDFNRQYNNGISGSGYSGGAISAQDATRALGDLKKLFESGVITAEEYEEKRQKLLKSL
;
A
#
# COMPACT_ATOMS: atom_id res chain seq x y z
N MET A 1 16.09 3.59 0.36
CA MET A 1 14.95 4.54 0.24
C MET A 1 14.93 4.98 -1.20
N LYS A 2 13.82 4.78 -1.92
CA LYS A 2 13.66 5.21 -3.31
C LYS A 2 13.40 6.71 -3.31
N SER A 3 13.87 7.40 -4.34
CA SER A 3 13.72 8.86 -4.47
C SER A 3 12.67 9.22 -5.51
N LYS A 4 11.74 10.12 -5.16
CA LYS A 4 10.68 10.60 -6.06
C LYS A 4 11.24 11.23 -7.33
N GLY A 5 12.25 12.10 -7.18
CA GLY A 5 12.89 12.76 -8.32
C GLY A 5 13.50 11.76 -9.31
N THR A 6 14.23 10.76 -8.81
CA THR A 6 14.81 9.69 -9.64
C THR A 6 13.71 8.88 -10.34
N ALA A 7 12.64 8.52 -9.64
CA ALA A 7 11.51 7.80 -10.25
C ALA A 7 10.83 8.64 -11.35
N THR A 8 10.70 9.94 -11.16
CA THR A 8 10.09 10.88 -12.12
C THR A 8 10.94 11.04 -13.37
N ILE A 9 12.27 11.18 -13.22
CA ILE A 9 13.21 11.27 -14.34
C ILE A 9 13.21 9.96 -15.16
N ILE A 10 13.26 8.80 -14.47
CA ILE A 10 13.20 7.51 -15.14
C ILE A 10 11.85 7.32 -15.84
N CYS A 11 10.75 7.77 -15.24
CA CYS A 11 9.42 7.72 -15.85
C CYS A 11 9.35 8.58 -17.12
N PHE A 12 9.96 9.78 -17.13
CA PHE A 12 9.95 10.64 -18.31
C PHE A 12 10.74 10.05 -19.49
N PHE A 13 11.97 9.59 -19.24
CA PHE A 13 12.84 9.07 -20.31
C PHE A 13 12.54 7.62 -20.70
N LEU A 14 12.07 6.82 -19.74
CA LEU A 14 12.05 5.37 -19.82
C LEU A 14 10.69 4.78 -19.40
N GLY A 15 9.67 5.62 -19.24
CA GLY A 15 8.33 5.21 -18.85
C GLY A 15 7.58 4.43 -19.91
N GLY A 16 7.79 4.74 -21.20
CA GLY A 16 7.23 3.95 -22.30
C GLY A 16 7.76 2.51 -22.37
N LEU A 17 8.90 2.24 -21.74
CA LEU A 17 9.46 0.89 -21.54
C LEU A 17 9.07 0.28 -20.18
N GLY A 18 8.49 1.07 -19.27
CA GLY A 18 8.11 0.64 -17.92
C GLY A 18 9.26 0.49 -16.93
N VAL A 19 10.44 1.06 -17.21
CA VAL A 19 11.63 0.89 -16.35
C VAL A 19 11.45 1.55 -14.98
N HIS A 20 10.64 2.60 -14.89
CA HIS A 20 10.31 3.24 -13.61
C HIS A 20 9.59 2.29 -12.66
N LYS A 21 8.75 1.36 -13.15
CA LYS A 21 8.09 0.34 -12.33
C LYS A 21 9.09 -0.61 -11.68
N PHE A 22 10.17 -0.97 -12.37
CA PHE A 22 11.25 -1.78 -11.79
C PHE A 22 11.99 -1.02 -10.67
N TYR A 23 12.25 0.29 -10.86
CA TYR A 23 12.83 1.13 -9.81
C TYR A 23 11.93 1.18 -8.55
N LEU A 24 10.62 1.26 -8.76
CA LEU A 24 9.60 1.29 -7.71
C LEU A 24 9.41 -0.08 -7.01
N GLY A 25 10.07 -1.15 -7.47
CA GLY A 25 9.93 -2.51 -6.93
C GLY A 25 8.70 -3.26 -7.44
N GLN A 26 8.00 -2.71 -8.44
CA GLN A 26 6.83 -3.31 -9.08
C GLN A 26 7.25 -4.12 -10.32
N THR A 27 8.08 -5.15 -10.12
CA THR A 27 8.66 -5.96 -11.21
C THR A 27 7.60 -6.58 -12.12
N GLY A 28 6.47 -7.06 -11.57
CA GLY A 28 5.38 -7.62 -12.37
C GLY A 28 4.77 -6.59 -13.34
N ALA A 29 4.48 -5.37 -12.85
CA ALA A 29 3.97 -4.29 -13.68
C ALA A 29 4.99 -3.83 -14.73
N GLY A 30 6.29 -3.82 -14.37
CA GLY A 30 7.37 -3.52 -15.32
C GLY A 30 7.46 -4.53 -16.46
N ILE A 31 7.30 -5.83 -16.19
CA ILE A 31 7.29 -6.88 -17.23
C ILE A 31 6.10 -6.70 -18.17
N VAL A 32 4.91 -6.40 -17.63
CA VAL A 32 3.72 -6.11 -18.46
C VAL A 32 3.99 -4.91 -19.38
N TYR A 33 4.58 -3.83 -18.87
CA TYR A 33 4.93 -2.67 -19.69
C TYR A 33 5.95 -3.00 -20.78
N LEU A 34 6.97 -3.82 -20.49
CA LEU A 34 7.93 -4.27 -21.49
C LEU A 34 7.29 -5.09 -22.60
N LEU A 35 6.39 -6.02 -22.25
CA LEU A 35 5.67 -6.84 -23.23
C LEU A 35 4.72 -6.00 -24.09
N LEU A 36 4.07 -5.00 -23.50
CA LEU A 36 3.16 -4.11 -24.20
C LEU A 36 3.86 -2.93 -24.89
N SER A 37 5.18 -2.74 -24.70
CA SER A 37 5.93 -1.59 -25.22
C SER A 37 5.75 -1.40 -26.74
N TRP A 38 5.59 -2.50 -27.49
CA TRP A 38 5.35 -2.48 -28.93
C TRP A 38 3.98 -1.89 -29.34
N THR A 39 3.01 -1.82 -28.42
CA THR A 39 1.66 -1.30 -28.70
C THR A 39 1.54 0.22 -28.54
N PHE A 40 2.61 0.91 -28.13
CA PHE A 40 2.61 2.35 -27.79
C PHE A 40 1.68 2.75 -26.61
N VAL A 41 0.74 1.90 -26.19
CA VAL A 41 -0.15 2.08 -25.04
C VAL A 41 0.61 2.38 -23.74
N PRO A 42 1.72 1.68 -23.40
CA PRO A 42 2.47 1.97 -22.18
C PRO A 42 3.07 3.38 -22.15
N SER A 43 3.34 3.96 -23.32
CA SER A 43 3.87 5.33 -23.44
C SER A 43 2.84 6.36 -22.96
N ILE A 44 1.57 6.19 -23.34
CA ILE A 44 0.48 7.08 -22.91
C ILE A 44 0.22 6.94 -21.41
N ILE A 45 0.19 5.71 -20.89
CA ILE A 45 -0.02 5.50 -19.45
C ILE A 45 1.14 6.06 -18.64
N ALA A 46 2.39 5.85 -19.10
CA ALA A 46 3.57 6.41 -18.45
C ALA A 46 3.58 7.95 -18.47
N PHE A 47 3.06 8.57 -19.53
CA PHE A 47 2.91 10.02 -19.58
C PHE A 47 1.95 10.54 -18.50
N VAL A 48 0.82 9.85 -18.28
CA VAL A 48 -0.10 10.17 -17.18
C VAL A 48 0.55 9.91 -15.83
N GLU A 49 1.23 8.77 -15.66
CA GLU A 49 1.96 8.45 -14.42
C GLU A 49 3.06 9.46 -14.11
N PHE A 50 3.72 10.02 -15.13
CA PHE A 50 4.70 11.08 -14.97
C PHE A 50 4.10 12.32 -14.29
N PHE A 51 2.93 12.79 -14.75
CA PHE A 51 2.25 13.91 -14.10
C PHE A 51 1.78 13.57 -12.69
N ILE A 52 1.29 12.35 -12.47
CA ILE A 52 0.90 11.89 -11.13
C ILE A 52 2.11 11.95 -10.20
N LEU A 53 3.26 11.37 -10.60
CA LEU A 53 4.50 11.38 -9.82
C LEU A 53 5.04 12.80 -9.57
N LEU A 54 4.89 13.69 -10.54
CA LEU A 54 5.30 15.09 -10.44
C LEU A 54 4.43 15.87 -9.44
N LEU A 55 3.12 15.64 -9.47
CA LEU A 55 2.15 16.27 -8.57
C LEU A 55 2.07 15.59 -7.18
N MET A 56 2.62 14.39 -7.05
CA MET A 56 2.63 13.62 -5.79
C MET A 56 3.55 14.26 -4.75
N SER A 57 3.08 14.32 -3.51
CA SER A 57 3.90 14.76 -2.37
C SER A 57 4.98 13.71 -2.04
N ASP A 58 6.11 14.14 -1.46
CA ASP A 58 7.16 13.21 -1.03
C ASP A 58 6.68 12.28 0.09
N GLU A 59 5.74 12.74 0.91
CA GLU A 59 5.09 11.95 1.97
C GLU A 59 4.25 10.81 1.39
N ASP A 60 3.42 11.10 0.38
CA ASP A 60 2.62 10.09 -0.31
C ASP A 60 3.52 9.11 -1.05
N PHE A 61 4.57 9.59 -1.72
CA PHE A 61 5.53 8.73 -2.42
C PHE A 61 6.22 7.78 -1.44
N ASN A 62 6.68 8.30 -0.31
CA ASN A 62 7.33 7.52 0.72
C ASN A 62 6.35 6.48 1.31
N ARG A 63 5.08 6.86 1.53
CA ARG A 63 4.02 5.96 1.97
C ARG A 63 3.76 4.82 0.97
N GLN A 64 3.72 5.13 -0.32
CA GLN A 64 3.36 4.18 -1.37
C GLN A 64 4.51 3.23 -1.78
N TYR A 65 5.75 3.73 -1.81
CA TYR A 65 6.88 3.02 -2.44
C TYR A 65 8.05 2.70 -1.51
N ASN A 66 8.17 3.38 -0.37
CA ASN A 66 9.24 3.15 0.60
C ASN A 66 8.74 2.48 1.88
N ASN A 67 7.47 2.67 2.24
CA ASN A 67 6.80 1.94 3.30
C ASN A 67 6.39 0.55 2.76
N GLY A 68 7.37 -0.33 2.62
CA GLY A 68 7.12 -1.71 2.30
C GLY A 68 6.18 -2.32 3.32
N ILE A 69 4.99 -2.71 2.86
CA ILE A 69 4.01 -3.54 3.58
C ILE A 69 3.39 -2.84 4.79
N SER A 70 2.43 -1.92 4.58
CA SER A 70 1.28 -1.71 5.47
C SER A 70 0.33 -0.67 4.89
N GLY A 71 -0.90 -1.08 4.58
CA GLY A 71 -2.04 -0.17 4.54
C GLY A 71 -2.76 -0.03 3.21
N SER A 72 -3.83 -0.81 3.09
CA SER A 72 -5.02 -0.54 2.27
C SER A 72 -5.08 -1.15 0.86
N GLY A 73 -5.04 -2.47 0.83
CA GLY A 73 -6.07 -3.22 0.12
C GLY A 73 -6.71 -4.16 1.15
N TYR A 74 -8.04 -4.27 1.16
CA TYR A 74 -8.75 -5.33 1.88
C TYR A 74 -8.08 -6.66 1.57
N SER A 75 -7.32 -7.20 2.52
CA SER A 75 -6.85 -8.58 2.49
C SER A 75 -7.85 -9.37 3.30
N GLY A 76 -8.71 -10.15 2.63
CA GLY A 76 -9.49 -11.23 3.24
C GLY A 76 -8.59 -12.38 3.68
N GLY A 77 -7.48 -12.09 4.35
CA GLY A 77 -6.52 -13.03 4.89
C GLY A 77 -6.49 -12.89 6.41
N ALA A 78 -6.25 -14.03 7.08
CA ALA A 78 -6.23 -14.18 8.53
C ALA A 78 -5.61 -12.97 9.25
N ILE A 79 -6.28 -12.52 10.32
CA ILE A 79 -5.84 -11.41 11.14
C ILE A 79 -4.43 -11.74 11.64
N SER A 80 -3.46 -10.89 11.32
CA SER A 80 -2.09 -11.04 11.82
C SER A 80 -2.09 -10.88 13.34
N ALA A 81 -1.26 -11.64 14.06
CA ALA A 81 -1.12 -11.52 15.52
C ALA A 81 -0.85 -10.08 15.98
N GLN A 82 -0.19 -9.28 15.15
CA GLN A 82 0.03 -7.87 15.40
C GLN A 82 -1.26 -7.03 15.35
N ASP A 83 -2.16 -7.33 14.41
CA ASP A 83 -3.43 -6.62 14.24
C ASP A 83 -4.43 -6.99 15.33
N ALA A 84 -4.44 -8.24 15.77
CA ALA A 84 -5.20 -8.63 16.97
C ALA A 84 -4.71 -7.92 18.23
N THR A 85 -3.39 -7.76 18.39
CA THR A 85 -2.82 -7.05 19.54
C THR A 85 -3.24 -5.57 19.55
N ARG A 86 -3.28 -4.92 18.39
CA ARG A 86 -3.78 -3.54 18.25
C ARG A 86 -5.28 -3.45 18.57
N ALA A 87 -6.08 -4.33 17.97
CA ALA A 87 -7.53 -4.37 18.20
C ALA A 87 -7.89 -4.62 19.68
N LEU A 88 -7.13 -5.47 20.39
CA LEU A 88 -7.28 -5.70 21.83
C LEU A 88 -7.02 -4.42 22.65
N GLY A 89 -6.00 -3.63 22.27
CA GLY A 89 -5.70 -2.35 22.91
C GLY A 89 -6.84 -1.35 22.76
N ASP A 90 -7.39 -1.22 21.55
CA ASP A 90 -8.52 -0.34 21.27
C ASP A 90 -9.79 -0.78 22.01
N LEU A 91 -10.05 -2.09 22.06
CA LEU A 91 -11.19 -2.66 22.76
C LEU A 91 -11.11 -2.40 24.28
N LYS A 92 -9.91 -2.52 24.87
CA LYS A 92 -9.68 -2.19 26.30
C LYS A 92 -9.95 -0.71 26.59
N LYS A 93 -9.51 0.18 25.70
CA LYS A 93 -9.73 1.63 25.83
C LYS A 93 -11.21 1.98 25.80
N LEU A 94 -11.99 1.29 24.95
CA LEU A 94 -13.44 1.47 24.87
C LEU A 94 -14.14 0.98 26.15
N PHE A 95 -13.72 -0.16 26.73
CA PHE A 95 -14.23 -0.65 28.00
C PHE A 95 -13.94 0.31 29.15
N GLU A 96 -12.70 0.80 29.25
CA GLU A 96 -12.31 1.80 30.28
C GLU A 96 -13.06 3.12 30.13
N SER A 97 -13.40 3.52 28.92
CA SER A 97 -14.23 4.70 28.66
C SER A 97 -15.72 4.51 29.00
N GLY A 98 -16.13 3.32 29.43
CA GLY A 98 -17.53 3.00 29.75
C GLY A 98 -18.47 2.97 28.53
N VAL A 99 -17.91 3.02 27.32
CA VAL A 99 -18.66 3.00 26.05
C VAL A 99 -19.21 1.61 25.75
N ILE A 100 -18.55 0.56 26.24
CA ILE A 100 -19.00 -0.83 26.12
C ILE A 100 -19.05 -1.49 27.50
N THR A 101 -19.95 -2.46 27.65
CA THR A 101 -20.08 -3.24 28.90
C THR A 101 -19.04 -4.35 28.98
N ALA A 102 -18.84 -4.91 30.17
CA ALA A 102 -17.89 -6.02 30.38
C ALA A 102 -18.25 -7.26 29.54
N GLU A 103 -19.54 -7.50 29.35
CA GLU A 103 -20.06 -8.64 28.60
C GLU A 103 -19.74 -8.50 27.09
N GLU A 104 -19.99 -7.32 26.50
CA GLU A 104 -19.65 -7.05 25.10
C GLU A 104 -18.13 -7.06 24.84
N TYR A 105 -17.34 -6.63 25.82
CA TYR A 105 -15.88 -6.68 25.75
C TYR A 105 -15.38 -8.13 25.67
N GLU A 106 -15.89 -9.02 26.51
CA GLU A 106 -15.46 -10.43 26.52
C GLU A 106 -15.83 -11.15 25.23
N GLU A 107 -17.04 -10.92 24.69
CA GLU A 107 -17.47 -11.54 23.44
C GLU A 107 -16.56 -11.14 22.27
N LYS A 108 -16.30 -9.83 22.12
CA LYS A 108 -15.45 -9.32 21.05
C LYS A 108 -14.00 -9.78 21.19
N ARG A 109 -13.48 -9.86 22.43
CA ARG A 109 -12.15 -10.39 22.73
C ARG A 109 -12.03 -11.86 22.29
N GLN A 110 -13.01 -12.69 22.63
CA GLN A 110 -13.02 -14.12 22.30
C GLN A 110 -13.11 -14.35 20.78
N LYS A 111 -13.96 -13.58 20.09
CA LYS A 111 -14.12 -13.69 18.64
C LYS A 111 -12.82 -13.38 17.90
N LEU A 112 -12.08 -12.35 18.35
CA LEU A 112 -10.78 -11.99 17.80
C LEU A 112 -9.73 -13.11 18.03
N LEU A 113 -9.70 -13.71 19.21
CA LEU A 113 -8.77 -14.81 19.53
C LEU A 113 -9.03 -16.07 18.71
N LYS A 114 -10.29 -16.35 18.35
CA LYS A 114 -10.66 -17.51 17.53
C LYS A 114 -10.39 -17.31 16.04
N SER A 115 -10.31 -16.06 15.59
CA SER A 115 -10.03 -15.69 14.19
C SER A 115 -8.54 -15.54 13.87
N LEU A 116 -7.67 -15.68 14.88
CA LEU A 116 -6.23 -15.86 14.76
C LEU A 116 -5.89 -17.32 14.43
#